data_AF-A0AAN9ALF0-F1
#
_entry.id   AF-A0AAN9ALF0-F1
#
_cell.length_a   1.000
_cell.length_b   1.000
_cell.length_c   1.000
_cell.angle_alpha   90.00
_cell.angle_beta   90.00
_cell.angle_gamma   90.00
#
_symmetry.space_group_name_H-M   'P 1'
#
loop_
_entity.id
_entity.type
_entity.pdbx_description
1 polymer ?
#
loop_
_entity_poly.entity_id
_entity_poly.type
_entity_poly.pdbx_seq_one_letter_code
_entity_poly.pdbx_strand_id
1 'polypeptide(L)'
;MGEKTSFSCVKYIFFGFNVFIWLLGCGVLSLGVCFQINHSPQLAYTQVSLCTQQLMHALFFQLLGCGVLSLGVWLQINRSPHISILPTHAFLSASALCITAGAIILLVGFLGCCGAFYENQCMLIGYFIMVLLIFTLEITAGALGFLHKDELRSVIEKDLLTSIQQDYKTVSHPSGPSNQRSPSRSRDPEEWWLVMDSLQVELQCCGVNNYSDWF
;
A
#
# COMPACT_ATOMS: atom_id res chain seq x y z
N MET A 1 24.60 15.70 9.08
CA MET A 1 23.44 16.59 9.34
C MET A 1 22.37 16.56 8.24
N GLY A 2 22.46 15.71 7.19
CA GLY A 2 21.51 15.68 6.08
C GLY A 2 20.32 14.70 6.19
N GLU A 3 20.30 13.81 7.18
CA GLU A 3 19.29 12.72 7.26
C GLU A 3 17.90 13.20 7.74
N LYS A 4 17.84 14.29 8.52
CA LYS A 4 16.56 14.85 9.01
C LYS A 4 15.75 15.54 7.90
N THR A 5 16.40 16.03 6.84
CA THR A 5 15.75 16.82 5.78
C THR A 5 15.03 15.91 4.76
N SER A 6 15.58 14.73 4.45
CA SER A 6 15.02 13.82 3.43
C SER A 6 13.66 13.23 3.84
N PHE A 7 13.49 12.84 5.10
CA PHE A 7 12.23 12.24 5.59
C PHE A 7 11.13 13.26 5.93
N SER A 8 11.48 14.52 6.22
CA SER A 8 10.49 15.60 6.27
C SER A 8 9.85 15.84 4.91
N CYS A 9 10.62 15.77 3.82
CA CYS A 9 10.08 15.86 2.46
C CYS A 9 9.03 14.78 2.18
N VAL A 10 9.25 13.54 2.61
CA VAL A 10 8.28 12.45 2.44
C VAL A 10 6.93 12.79 3.10
N LYS A 11 6.95 13.37 4.31
CA LYS A 11 5.73 13.81 5.01
C LYS A 11 4.98 14.91 4.25
N TYR A 12 5.72 15.89 3.70
CA TYR A 12 5.13 16.96 2.86
C TYR A 12 4.70 16.46 1.49
N ILE A 13 5.32 15.41 0.95
CA ILE A 13 4.94 14.77 -0.30
C ILE A 13 3.65 13.97 -0.11
N PHE A 14 3.51 13.18 0.96
CA PHE A 14 2.25 12.48 1.26
C PHE A 14 1.13 13.45 1.61
N PHE A 15 1.42 14.49 2.40
CA PHE A 15 0.47 15.56 2.67
C PHE A 15 0.08 16.29 1.38
N GLY A 16 1.05 16.64 0.54
CA GLY A 16 0.82 17.33 -0.74
C GLY A 16 0.07 16.49 -1.76
N PHE A 17 0.37 15.20 -1.86
CA PHE A 17 -0.31 14.26 -2.75
C PHE A 17 -1.76 14.02 -2.29
N ASN A 18 -2.00 13.87 -0.99
CA ASN A 18 -3.37 13.79 -0.45
C ASN A 18 -4.13 15.10 -0.59
N VAL A 19 -3.50 16.26 -0.36
CA VAL A 19 -4.10 17.58 -0.63
C VAL A 19 -4.38 17.75 -2.12
N PHE A 20 -3.52 17.25 -3.01
CA PHE A 20 -3.75 17.28 -4.45
C PHE A 20 -4.95 16.41 -4.85
N ILE A 21 -5.05 15.18 -4.32
CA ILE A 21 -6.22 14.31 -4.52
C ILE A 21 -7.49 14.99 -3.98
N TRP A 22 -7.39 15.67 -2.85
CA TRP A 22 -8.50 16.39 -2.24
C TRP A 22 -8.91 17.64 -3.05
N LEU A 23 -7.95 18.40 -3.58
CA LEU A 23 -8.20 19.53 -4.47
C LEU A 23 -8.77 19.10 -5.82
N LEU A 24 -8.32 17.95 -6.36
CA LEU A 24 -8.95 17.34 -7.53
C LEU A 24 -10.39 16.93 -7.23
N GLY A 25 -10.65 16.30 -6.07
CA GLY A 25 -11.99 15.96 -5.61
C GLY A 25 -12.89 17.18 -5.43
N CYS A 26 -12.42 18.22 -4.76
CA CYS A 26 -13.13 19.49 -4.58
C CYS A 26 -13.33 20.22 -5.90
N GLY A 27 -12.38 20.17 -6.83
CA GLY A 27 -12.50 20.75 -8.17
C GLY A 27 -13.60 20.08 -8.99
N VAL A 28 -13.67 18.75 -8.95
CA VAL A 28 -14.75 17.97 -9.58
C VAL A 28 -16.11 18.30 -8.97
N LEU A 29 -16.21 18.37 -7.64
CA LEU A 29 -17.46 18.74 -6.95
C LEU A 29 -17.89 20.19 -7.25
N SER A 30 -16.92 21.12 -7.29
CA SER A 30 -17.17 22.53 -7.59
C SER A 30 -17.64 22.73 -9.03
N LEU A 31 -17.06 22.00 -9.99
CA LEU A 31 -17.52 21.99 -11.37
C LEU A 31 -18.95 21.42 -11.48
N GLY A 32 -19.26 20.36 -10.74
CA GLY A 32 -20.62 19.80 -10.66
C GLY A 32 -21.66 20.80 -10.13
N VAL A 33 -21.35 21.50 -9.03
CA VAL A 33 -22.24 22.51 -8.43
C VAL A 33 -22.37 23.77 -9.29
N CYS A 34 -21.27 24.27 -9.87
CA CYS A 34 -21.30 25.41 -10.81
C CYS A 34 -22.16 25.12 -12.05
N PHE A 35 -22.22 23.86 -12.49
CA PHE A 35 -23.02 23.46 -13.64
C PHE A 35 -24.53 23.40 -13.32
N GLN A 36 -24.88 23.02 -12.09
CA GLN A 36 -26.27 22.95 -11.62
C GLN A 36 -26.97 24.33 -11.56
N ILE A 37 -26.20 25.42 -11.49
CA ILE A 37 -26.70 26.80 -11.42
C ILE A 37 -27.09 27.36 -12.79
N ASN A 38 -26.58 26.80 -13.90
CA ASN A 38 -26.79 27.37 -15.24
C ASN A 38 -27.85 26.59 -16.04
N HIS A 39 -29.11 27.00 -15.93
CA HIS A 39 -30.29 26.30 -16.48
C HIS A 39 -30.40 26.48 -18.01
N SER A 40 -29.87 25.54 -18.81
CA SER A 40 -29.98 25.51 -20.29
C SER A 40 -30.12 24.08 -20.86
N PRO A 41 -30.90 23.82 -21.92
CA PRO A 41 -31.15 22.47 -22.47
C PRO A 41 -29.94 21.75 -23.13
N GLN A 42 -28.81 22.44 -23.32
CA GLN A 42 -27.52 21.84 -23.70
C GLN A 42 -26.92 20.98 -22.56
N LEU A 43 -27.41 21.13 -21.32
CA LEU A 43 -26.91 20.44 -20.13
C LEU A 43 -27.07 18.92 -20.19
N ALA A 44 -28.12 18.36 -20.80
CA ALA A 44 -28.34 16.92 -20.77
C ALA A 44 -27.22 16.14 -21.49
N TYR A 45 -26.72 16.66 -22.62
CA TYR A 45 -25.63 16.02 -23.37
C TYR A 45 -24.29 16.15 -22.65
N THR A 46 -23.98 17.33 -22.13
CA THR A 46 -22.73 17.60 -21.40
C THR A 46 -22.70 16.91 -20.02
N GLN A 47 -23.83 16.83 -19.32
CA GLN A 47 -23.96 16.14 -18.03
C GLN A 47 -23.82 14.61 -18.21
N VAL A 48 -24.42 14.04 -19.28
CA VAL A 48 -24.22 12.63 -19.63
C VAL A 48 -22.76 12.35 -20.01
N SER A 49 -22.11 13.23 -20.78
CA SER A 49 -20.69 13.08 -21.14
C SER A 49 -19.74 13.21 -19.94
N LEU A 50 -20.06 14.08 -18.97
CA LEU A 50 -19.26 14.24 -17.76
C LEU A 50 -19.46 13.05 -16.82
N CYS A 51 -20.70 12.57 -16.67
CA CYS A 51 -21.03 11.40 -15.86
C CYS A 51 -20.37 10.12 -16.40
N THR A 52 -20.39 9.90 -17.72
CA THR A 52 -19.66 8.78 -18.33
C THR A 52 -18.16 8.89 -18.13
N GLN A 53 -17.57 10.09 -18.23
CA GLN A 53 -16.15 10.31 -17.98
C GLN A 53 -15.77 10.12 -16.49
N GLN A 54 -16.64 10.51 -15.55
CA GLN A 54 -16.46 10.26 -14.11
C GLN A 54 -16.52 8.76 -13.79
N LEU A 55 -17.47 8.04 -14.37
CA LEU A 55 -17.63 6.60 -14.20
C LEU A 55 -16.43 5.83 -14.75
N MET A 56 -15.90 6.22 -15.91
CA MET A 56 -14.71 5.58 -16.49
C MET A 56 -13.47 5.75 -15.58
N HIS A 57 -13.27 6.93 -14.99
CA HIS A 57 -12.18 7.13 -14.01
C HIS A 57 -12.41 6.32 -12.73
N ALA A 58 -13.63 6.30 -12.19
CA ALA A 58 -13.96 5.53 -10.99
C ALA A 58 -13.74 4.02 -11.20
N LEU A 59 -14.14 3.49 -12.37
CA LEU A 59 -13.91 2.09 -12.73
C LEU A 59 -12.42 1.78 -12.89
N PHE A 60 -11.63 2.68 -13.48
CA PHE A 60 -10.18 2.50 -13.57
C PHE A 60 -9.53 2.39 -12.18
N PHE A 61 -9.88 3.28 -11.25
CA PHE A 61 -9.39 3.20 -9.86
C PHE A 61 -9.86 1.93 -9.14
N GLN A 62 -11.08 1.45 -9.43
CA GLN A 62 -11.58 0.18 -8.88
C GLN A 62 -10.77 -1.01 -9.38
N LEU A 63 -10.40 -1.03 -10.68
CA LEU A 63 -9.53 -2.08 -11.24
C LEU A 63 -8.13 -2.07 -10.61
N LEU A 64 -7.57 -0.89 -10.37
CA LEU A 64 -6.32 -0.75 -9.61
C LEU A 64 -6.45 -1.29 -8.18
N GLY A 65 -7.54 -0.97 -7.49
CA GLY A 65 -7.84 -1.51 -6.16
C GLY A 65 -7.92 -3.03 -6.13
N CYS A 66 -8.55 -3.64 -7.14
CA CYS A 66 -8.60 -5.10 -7.30
C CYS A 66 -7.18 -5.67 -7.52
N GLY A 67 -6.34 -4.97 -8.28
CA GLY A 67 -4.95 -5.34 -8.49
C GLY A 67 -4.14 -5.34 -7.20
N VAL A 68 -4.26 -4.30 -6.39
CA VAL A 68 -3.59 -4.19 -5.08
C VAL A 68 -4.08 -5.27 -4.11
N LEU A 69 -5.39 -5.50 -4.03
CA LEU A 69 -5.94 -6.58 -3.19
C LEU A 69 -5.46 -7.95 -3.66
N SER A 70 -5.46 -8.20 -4.97
CA SER A 70 -4.98 -9.46 -5.55
C SER A 70 -3.49 -9.67 -5.27
N LEU A 71 -2.68 -8.61 -5.35
CA LEU A 71 -1.26 -8.66 -4.97
C LEU A 71 -1.11 -8.98 -3.47
N GLY A 72 -1.90 -8.34 -2.60
CA GLY A 72 -1.89 -8.65 -1.17
C GLY A 72 -2.25 -10.10 -0.87
N VAL A 73 -3.30 -10.62 -1.52
CA VAL A 73 -3.73 -12.03 -1.39
C VAL A 73 -2.67 -12.98 -1.97
N TRP A 74 -2.08 -12.65 -3.12
CA TRP A 74 -0.99 -13.42 -3.72
C TRP A 74 0.19 -13.53 -2.76
N LEU A 75 0.63 -12.40 -2.18
CA LEU A 75 1.68 -12.36 -1.16
C LEU A 75 1.30 -13.18 0.08
N GLN A 76 0.03 -13.18 0.47
CA GLN A 76 -0.44 -13.93 1.64
C GLN A 76 -0.53 -15.43 1.40
N ILE A 77 -0.89 -15.87 0.19
CA ILE A 77 -0.95 -17.30 -0.18
C ILE A 77 0.46 -17.85 -0.36
N ASN A 78 1.34 -17.06 -0.97
CA ASN A 78 2.74 -17.41 -1.15
C ASN A 78 3.59 -17.12 0.10
N ARG A 79 2.98 -16.72 1.22
CA ARG A 79 3.67 -16.71 2.50
C ARG A 79 4.09 -18.13 2.84
N SER A 80 5.38 -18.41 2.72
CA SER A 80 5.98 -19.50 3.50
C SER A 80 5.84 -19.16 4.99
N PRO A 81 5.52 -20.13 5.86
CA PRO A 81 5.38 -19.93 7.31
C PRO A 81 6.67 -19.46 8.02
N HIS A 82 7.76 -19.27 7.28
CA HIS A 82 9.05 -18.78 7.75
C HIS A 82 9.48 -17.42 7.17
N ILE A 83 8.84 -16.94 6.09
CA ILE A 83 9.21 -15.67 5.40
C ILE A 83 8.30 -14.54 5.89
N SER A 84 8.37 -14.23 7.18
CA SER A 84 7.81 -12.98 7.67
C SER A 84 8.94 -11.99 7.88
N ILE A 85 8.94 -10.92 7.09
CA ILE A 85 9.85 -9.77 7.25
C ILE A 85 9.61 -9.08 8.61
N LEU A 86 8.39 -9.19 9.15
CA LEU A 86 7.99 -8.79 10.50
C LEU A 86 7.24 -9.94 11.22
N PRO A 87 7.94 -10.92 11.82
CA PRO A 87 7.33 -12.08 12.46
C PRO A 87 6.61 -11.74 13.78
N THR A 88 7.05 -10.71 14.49
CA THR A 88 6.49 -10.31 15.79
C THR A 88 5.18 -9.52 15.65
N HIS A 89 4.98 -8.87 14.49
CA HIS A 89 3.82 -8.01 14.23
C HIS A 89 3.14 -8.36 12.90
N ALA A 90 2.36 -9.46 12.89
CA ALA A 90 1.65 -9.94 11.70
C ALA A 90 0.77 -8.87 11.01
N PHE A 91 0.24 -7.91 11.77
CA PHE A 91 -0.58 -6.79 11.24
C PHE A 91 0.22 -5.73 10.47
N LEU A 92 1.53 -5.58 10.73
CA LEU A 92 2.42 -4.67 10.00
C LEU A 92 3.09 -5.33 8.79
N SER A 93 2.83 -6.63 8.56
CA SER A 93 3.37 -7.29 7.38
C SER A 93 2.88 -6.67 6.08
N ALA A 94 3.79 -6.59 5.09
CA ALA A 94 3.49 -6.00 3.79
C ALA A 94 2.23 -6.59 3.13
N SER A 95 2.05 -7.91 3.20
CA SER A 95 0.86 -8.57 2.64
C SER A 95 -0.43 -8.19 3.39
N ALA A 96 -0.42 -8.12 4.72
CA ALA A 96 -1.59 -7.70 5.50
C ALA A 96 -1.95 -6.24 5.21
N LEU A 97 -0.94 -5.35 5.13
CA LEU A 97 -1.15 -3.95 4.79
C LEU A 97 -1.72 -3.79 3.37
N CYS A 98 -1.19 -4.52 2.38
CA CYS A 98 -1.71 -4.52 1.02
C CYS A 98 -3.15 -5.04 0.95
N ILE A 99 -3.49 -6.10 1.69
CA ILE A 99 -4.87 -6.63 1.75
C ILE A 99 -5.81 -5.61 2.38
N THR A 100 -5.45 -5.07 3.55
CA THR A 100 -6.28 -4.10 4.28
C THR A 100 -6.46 -2.82 3.46
N ALA A 101 -5.39 -2.26 2.90
CA ALA A 101 -5.47 -1.07 2.06
C ALA A 101 -6.28 -1.32 0.78
N GLY A 102 -6.05 -2.44 0.09
CA GLY A 102 -6.79 -2.83 -1.11
C GLY A 102 -8.29 -3.00 -0.84
N ALA A 103 -8.66 -3.63 0.28
CA ALA A 103 -10.06 -3.78 0.68
C ALA A 103 -10.73 -2.43 0.99
N ILE A 104 -10.04 -1.51 1.68
CA ILE A 104 -10.54 -0.16 1.98
C ILE A 104 -10.73 0.63 0.67
N ILE A 105 -9.77 0.59 -0.24
CA ILE A 105 -9.85 1.27 -1.56
C ILE A 105 -11.06 0.76 -2.34
N LEU A 106 -11.29 -0.56 -2.39
CA LEU A 106 -12.43 -1.14 -3.08
C LEU A 106 -13.77 -0.76 -2.45
N LEU A 107 -13.85 -0.71 -1.12
CA LEU A 107 -15.06 -0.33 -0.40
C LEU A 107 -15.40 1.15 -0.63
N VAL A 108 -14.40 2.03 -0.48
CA VAL A 108 -14.56 3.47 -0.69
C VAL A 108 -14.88 3.77 -2.16
N GLY A 109 -14.22 3.10 -3.10
CA GLY A 109 -14.49 3.19 -4.53
C GLY A 109 -15.88 2.71 -4.91
N PHE A 110 -16.35 1.61 -4.33
CA PHE A 110 -17.72 1.10 -4.52
C PHE A 110 -18.77 2.09 -4.00
N LEU A 111 -18.58 2.62 -2.78
CA LEU A 111 -19.49 3.62 -2.20
C LEU A 111 -19.51 4.92 -3.02
N GLY A 112 -18.37 5.36 -3.54
CA GLY A 112 -18.28 6.52 -4.43
C GLY A 112 -19.00 6.29 -5.77
N CYS A 113 -18.78 5.14 -6.40
CA CYS A 113 -19.40 4.78 -7.68
C CYS A 113 -20.92 4.60 -7.53
N CYS A 114 -21.38 3.80 -6.56
CA CYS A 114 -22.80 3.60 -6.29
C CYS A 114 -23.48 4.88 -5.78
N GLY A 115 -22.81 5.67 -4.94
CA GLY A 115 -23.34 6.96 -4.49
C GLY A 115 -23.61 7.93 -5.64
N ALA A 116 -22.72 7.96 -6.63
CA ALA A 116 -22.90 8.75 -7.85
C ALA A 116 -23.99 8.17 -8.77
N PHE A 117 -24.04 6.84 -8.94
CA PHE A 117 -25.00 6.18 -9.83
C PHE A 117 -26.45 6.23 -9.30
N TYR A 118 -26.64 6.04 -7.99
CA TYR A 118 -27.96 6.04 -7.36
C TYR A 118 -28.41 7.42 -6.87
N GLU A 119 -27.61 8.47 -7.09
CA GLU A 119 -27.83 9.84 -6.58
C GLU A 119 -28.22 9.89 -5.08
N ASN A 120 -27.78 8.89 -4.30
CA ASN A 120 -28.18 8.74 -2.91
C ASN A 120 -27.27 9.58 -2.00
N GLN A 121 -27.84 10.67 -1.47
CA GLN A 121 -27.14 11.60 -0.58
C GLN A 121 -26.52 10.91 0.64
N CYS A 122 -27.18 9.92 1.24
CA CYS A 122 -26.63 9.20 2.40
C CYS A 122 -25.35 8.41 2.04
N MET A 123 -25.30 7.79 0.86
CA MET A 123 -24.10 7.07 0.40
C MET A 123 -22.95 8.02 0.09
N LEU A 124 -23.24 9.18 -0.51
CA LEU A 124 -22.25 10.20 -0.83
C LEU A 124 -21.68 10.88 0.42
N ILE A 125 -22.53 11.14 1.42
CA ILE A 125 -22.10 11.62 2.75
C ILE A 125 -21.23 10.57 3.44
N GLY A 126 -21.62 9.29 3.38
CA GLY A 126 -20.83 8.18 3.91
C GLY A 126 -19.44 8.10 3.26
N TYR A 127 -19.35 8.23 1.94
CA TYR A 127 -18.07 8.31 1.22
C TYR A 127 -17.19 9.47 1.75
N PHE A 128 -17.75 10.67 1.89
CA PHE A 128 -17.02 11.83 2.39
C PHE A 128 -16.50 11.62 3.82
N ILE A 129 -17.33 11.07 4.71
CA ILE A 129 -16.94 10.75 6.09
C ILE A 129 -15.80 9.72 6.10
N MET A 130 -15.90 8.65 5.31
CA MET A 130 -14.85 7.62 5.24
C MET A 130 -13.52 8.19 4.74
N VAL A 131 -13.54 9.04 3.72
CA VAL A 131 -12.33 9.72 3.22
C VAL A 131 -11.70 10.62 4.30
N LEU A 132 -12.52 11.40 5.03
CA LEU A 132 -12.02 12.22 6.14
C LEU A 132 -11.42 11.40 7.28
N LEU A 133 -12.03 10.25 7.60
CA LEU A 133 -11.50 9.32 8.61
C LEU A 133 -10.15 8.74 8.18
N ILE A 134 -10.03 8.28 6.93
CA ILE A 134 -8.77 7.76 6.38
C ILE A 134 -7.67 8.83 6.44
N PHE A 135 -7.99 10.06 6.04
CA PHE A 135 -7.05 11.18 6.10
C PHE A 135 -6.56 11.48 7.52
N THR A 136 -7.48 11.48 8.49
CA THR A 136 -7.12 11.71 9.90
C THR A 136 -6.26 10.57 10.45
N LEU A 137 -6.57 9.32 10.08
CA LEU A 137 -5.77 8.15 10.43
C LEU A 137 -4.36 8.21 9.83
N GLU A 138 -4.21 8.61 8.57
CA GLU A 138 -2.89 8.77 7.94
C GLU A 138 -2.05 9.84 8.62
N ILE A 139 -2.63 11.01 8.93
CA ILE A 139 -1.92 12.07 9.67
C ILE A 139 -1.49 11.54 11.05
N THR A 140 -2.39 10.85 11.74
CA THR A 140 -2.11 10.31 13.08
C THR A 140 -1.02 9.25 13.03
N ALA A 141 -1.08 8.32 12.08
CA ALA A 141 -0.07 7.29 11.87
C ALA A 141 1.29 7.92 11.51
N GLY A 142 1.31 8.91 10.61
CA GLY A 142 2.52 9.64 10.25
C GLY A 142 3.08 10.52 11.38
N ALA A 143 2.24 11.03 12.27
CA ALA A 143 2.65 11.76 13.47
C ALA A 143 3.25 10.81 14.51
N LEU A 144 2.57 9.69 14.81
CA LEU A 144 3.03 8.67 15.75
C LEU A 144 4.33 8.02 15.30
N GLY A 145 4.43 7.64 14.02
CA GLY A 145 5.66 7.08 13.45
C GLY A 145 6.84 8.05 13.49
N PHE A 146 6.58 9.36 13.51
CA PHE A 146 7.62 10.36 13.68
C PHE A 146 8.05 10.53 15.14
N LEU A 147 7.08 10.59 16.06
CA LEU A 147 7.34 10.74 17.49
C LEU A 147 8.08 9.53 18.07
N HIS A 148 7.71 8.32 17.63
CA HIS A 148 8.28 7.05 18.10
C HIS A 148 9.21 6.41 17.07
N LYS A 149 9.90 7.23 16.27
CA LYS A 149 10.79 6.75 15.19
C LYS A 149 11.88 5.79 15.68
N ASP A 150 12.43 6.02 16.87
CA ASP A 150 13.56 5.25 17.41
C ASP A 150 13.07 3.88 17.89
N GLU A 151 11.88 3.83 18.49
CA GLU A 151 11.20 2.60 18.85
C GLU A 151 10.80 1.80 17.60
N LEU A 152 10.17 2.47 16.62
CA LEU A 152 9.80 1.86 15.34
C LEU A 152 11.02 1.29 14.61
N ARG A 153 12.13 2.03 14.59
CA ARG A 153 13.41 1.55 14.02
C ARG A 153 13.87 0.29 14.73
N SER A 154 13.86 0.27 16.07
CA SER A 154 14.32 -0.90 16.83
C SER A 154 13.45 -2.15 16.60
N VAL A 155 12.16 -1.97 16.37
CA VAL A 155 11.23 -3.07 16.03
C VAL A 155 11.54 -3.60 14.64
N ILE A 156 11.64 -2.71 13.64
CA ILE A 156 11.96 -3.08 12.26
C ILE A 156 13.33 -3.77 12.19
N GLU A 157 14.33 -3.27 12.91
CA GLU A 157 15.68 -3.83 12.95
C GLU A 157 15.68 -5.27 13.51
N LYS A 158 15.02 -5.50 14.64
CA LYS A 158 14.89 -6.84 15.25
C LYS A 158 14.15 -7.82 14.34
N ASP A 159 13.06 -7.35 13.74
CA ASP A 159 12.25 -8.15 12.84
C ASP A 159 13.05 -8.55 11.58
N LEU A 160 13.75 -7.60 10.94
CA LEU A 160 14.62 -7.85 9.79
C LEU A 160 15.76 -8.81 10.11
N LEU A 161 16.43 -8.63 11.25
CA LEU A 161 17.49 -9.54 11.71
C LEU A 161 16.96 -10.96 11.90
N THR A 162 15.77 -11.09 12.48
CA THR A 162 15.11 -12.39 12.68
C THR A 162 14.79 -13.04 11.34
N SER A 163 14.28 -12.29 10.36
CA SER A 163 13.99 -12.81 9.01
C SER A 163 15.24 -13.30 8.30
N ILE A 164 16.34 -12.53 8.32
CA ILE A 164 17.60 -12.93 7.70
C ILE A 164 18.14 -14.22 8.32
N GLN A 165 18.18 -14.31 9.65
CA GLN A 165 18.71 -15.48 10.34
C GLN A 165 17.87 -16.73 10.14
N GLN A 166 16.55 -16.60 10.05
CA GLN A 166 15.63 -17.72 9.90
C GLN A 166 15.63 -18.27 8.45
N ASP A 167 15.66 -17.38 7.45
CA ASP A 167 15.65 -17.76 6.04
C ASP A 167 17.04 -18.15 5.52
N TYR A 168 18.13 -17.55 6.04
CA TYR A 168 19.49 -17.96 5.64
C TYR A 168 19.82 -19.37 6.14
N LYS A 169 19.53 -19.70 7.41
CA LYS A 169 19.84 -21.02 8.00
C LYS A 169 19.08 -22.18 7.35
N THR A 170 17.93 -21.91 6.74
CA THR A 170 17.15 -22.94 6.04
C THR A 170 17.67 -23.23 4.63
N VAL A 171 18.40 -22.29 4.02
CA VAL A 171 19.00 -22.42 2.67
C VAL A 171 20.46 -22.90 2.73
N SER A 172 21.23 -22.54 3.76
CA SER A 172 22.70 -22.71 3.76
C SER A 172 23.27 -24.01 4.37
N HIS A 173 22.47 -25.07 4.59
CA HIS A 173 23.03 -26.38 4.96
C HIS A 173 22.36 -27.59 4.29
N PRO A 174 22.86 -28.05 3.12
CA PRO A 174 23.03 -29.46 2.85
C PRO A 174 24.44 -29.87 3.28
N SER A 175 24.76 -29.83 4.58
CA SER A 175 25.90 -30.59 5.11
C SER A 175 25.46 -32.05 5.33
N GLY A 176 25.08 -32.69 4.22
CA GLY A 176 24.79 -34.11 4.11
C GLY A 176 25.35 -34.60 2.77
N PRO A 177 25.94 -35.80 2.71
CA PRO A 177 26.66 -36.26 1.53
C PRO A 177 25.73 -36.28 0.32
N SER A 178 26.24 -35.78 -0.81
CA SER A 178 25.57 -35.74 -2.10
C SER A 178 25.16 -37.15 -2.54
N ASN A 179 23.92 -37.54 -2.28
CA ASN A 179 23.24 -38.63 -2.97
C ASN A 179 21.76 -38.63 -2.66
N GLN A 180 21.03 -37.68 -3.23
CA GLN A 180 19.63 -37.91 -3.59
C GLN A 180 19.19 -36.92 -4.65
N ARG A 181 19.03 -37.45 -5.87
CA ARG A 181 18.29 -36.80 -6.94
C ARG A 181 16.81 -36.83 -6.58
N SER A 182 16.41 -35.92 -5.70
CA SER A 182 14.99 -35.66 -5.45
C SER A 182 14.46 -34.80 -6.60
N PRO A 183 13.26 -35.09 -7.14
CA PRO A 183 12.66 -34.29 -8.19
C PRO A 183 12.32 -32.93 -7.58
N SER A 184 13.04 -31.89 -7.99
CA SER A 184 12.84 -30.52 -7.56
C SER A 184 11.48 -30.01 -8.03
N ARG A 185 10.45 -30.32 -7.25
CA ARG A 185 9.20 -29.55 -7.16
C ARG A 185 9.36 -28.53 -6.03
N SER A 186 10.46 -27.79 -6.05
CA SER A 186 10.75 -26.69 -5.12
C SER A 186 10.28 -25.42 -5.79
N ARG A 187 9.04 -25.03 -5.49
CA ARG A 187 8.49 -23.70 -5.79
C ARG A 187 9.21 -22.70 -4.88
N ASP A 188 10.33 -22.21 -5.41
CA ASP A 188 10.98 -20.90 -5.22
C ASP A 188 11.18 -20.39 -3.77
N PRO A 189 12.35 -20.64 -3.16
CA PRO A 189 12.99 -19.70 -2.24
C PRO A 189 13.44 -18.40 -2.94
N GLU A 190 13.14 -18.23 -4.24
CA GLU A 190 13.82 -17.27 -5.09
C GLU A 190 13.39 -15.81 -4.95
N GLU A 191 12.16 -15.56 -4.51
CA GLU A 191 11.63 -14.20 -4.50
C GLU A 191 12.21 -13.34 -3.36
N TRP A 192 12.42 -13.90 -2.17
CA TRP A 192 12.91 -13.13 -1.03
C TRP A 192 14.39 -12.72 -1.19
N TRP A 193 15.25 -13.64 -1.65
CA TRP A 193 16.67 -13.30 -1.85
C TRP A 193 16.85 -12.26 -2.95
N LEU A 194 16.04 -12.31 -4.01
CA LEU A 194 16.11 -11.37 -5.12
C LEU A 194 15.72 -9.96 -4.69
N VAL A 195 14.70 -9.83 -3.83
CA VAL A 195 14.31 -8.53 -3.25
C VAL A 195 15.39 -8.02 -2.29
N MET A 196 15.95 -8.87 -1.43
CA MET A 196 17.00 -8.47 -0.49
C MET A 196 18.31 -8.07 -1.20
N ASP A 197 18.71 -8.81 -2.24
CA ASP A 197 19.87 -8.49 -3.07
C ASP A 197 19.66 -7.16 -3.81
N SER A 198 18.48 -6.98 -4.43
CA SER A 198 18.12 -5.71 -5.09
C SER A 198 18.17 -4.52 -4.13
N LEU A 199 17.63 -4.68 -2.90
CA LEU A 199 17.66 -3.63 -1.89
C LEU A 199 19.09 -3.32 -1.43
N GLN A 200 19.93 -4.34 -1.22
CA GLN A 200 21.32 -4.16 -0.79
C GLN A 200 22.17 -3.49 -1.88
N VAL A 201 21.94 -3.84 -3.15
CA VAL A 201 22.58 -3.17 -4.29
C VAL A 201 22.11 -1.73 -4.41
N GLU A 202 20.80 -1.47 -4.33
CA GLU A 202 20.25 -0.11 -4.46
C GLU A 202 20.69 0.80 -3.30
N LEU A 203 20.68 0.28 -2.07
CA LEU A 203 21.03 1.02 -0.85
C LEU A 203 22.53 0.98 -0.53
N GLN A 204 23.33 0.24 -1.30
CA GLN A 204 24.77 0.04 -1.09
C GLN A 204 25.10 -0.40 0.34
N CYS A 205 24.31 -1.32 0.89
CA CYS A 205 24.48 -1.86 2.24
C CYS A 205 24.54 -3.39 2.22
N CYS A 206 25.00 -4.00 3.32
CA CYS A 206 25.04 -5.45 3.47
C CYS A 206 24.63 -5.83 4.90
N GLY A 207 23.54 -6.57 5.03
CA GLY A 207 22.91 -6.86 6.33
C GLY A 207 22.07 -5.69 6.85
N VAL A 208 21.53 -5.84 8.05
CA VAL A 208 20.70 -4.80 8.71
C VAL A 208 21.60 -3.75 9.33
N ASN A 209 22.60 -4.22 10.08
CA ASN A 209 23.64 -3.44 10.73
C ASN A 209 24.99 -3.65 10.06
N ASN A 210 25.33 -4.88 9.69
CA ASN A 210 26.61 -5.20 9.05
C ASN A 210 26.58 -6.56 8.33
N TYR A 211 27.62 -6.85 7.53
CA TYR A 211 27.76 -8.11 6.80
C TYR A 211 27.77 -9.35 7.71
N SER A 212 28.10 -9.18 9.00
CA SER A 212 28.08 -10.24 10.00
C SER A 212 26.68 -10.76 10.32
N ASP A 213 25.63 -10.01 10.00
CA ASP A 213 24.24 -10.39 10.30
C ASP A 213 23.79 -11.65 9.54
N TRP A 214 24.53 -12.02 8.49
CA TRP A 214 24.30 -13.22 7.70
C TRP A 214 24.87 -14.51 8.32
N PHE A 215 25.70 -14.42 9.36
CA PHE A 215 26.38 -15.56 10.01
C PHE A 215 25.87 -15.77 11.45
#